data_AF-A0A328KHZ2-F1
#
_entry.id   AF-A0A328KHZ2-F1
#
_cell.length_a   1.000
_cell.length_b   1.000
_cell.length_c   1.000
_cell.angle_alpha   90.00
_cell.angle_beta   90.00
_cell.angle_gamma   90.00
#
_symmetry.space_group_name_H-M   'P 1'
#
loop_
_entity.id
_entity.type
_entity.pdbx_description
1 polymer ?
#
loop_
_entity_poly.entity_id
_entity_poly.type
_entity_poly.pdbx_seq_one_letter_code
_entity_poly.pdbx_strand_id
1 'polypeptide(L)'
;MTILYREVTQNNVLWGLFMILLVLLISVMVIYGIITLLENMATSRTNKRAGRKQVLMGLFFLTLIGNIVILYNLISTLGVTTERVEALQMIENFDEEIKDRGYEVVERRGEIVVLEREIWE
;
A
#
# COMPACT_ATOMS: atom_id res chain seq x y z
N MET A 1 23.56 14.31 -20.13
CA MET A 1 23.16 13.84 -18.79
C MET A 1 24.25 12.90 -18.30
N THR A 2 24.78 13.14 -17.09
CA THR A 2 25.74 12.23 -16.44
C THR A 2 25.04 11.60 -15.25
N ILE A 3 25.02 10.27 -15.19
CA ILE A 3 24.43 9.52 -14.07
C ILE A 3 25.48 9.41 -12.96
N LEU A 4 25.13 9.89 -11.77
CA LEU A 4 25.97 9.82 -10.58
C LEU A 4 25.68 8.54 -9.78
N TYR A 5 24.41 8.19 -9.67
CA TYR A 5 23.94 7.04 -8.91
C TYR A 5 22.69 6.46 -9.55
N ARG A 6 22.55 5.13 -9.48
CA ARG A 6 21.40 4.39 -10.00
C ARG A 6 21.04 3.30 -9.00
N GLU A 7 19.81 3.33 -8.54
CA GLU A 7 19.21 2.31 -7.69
C GLU A 7 17.98 1.73 -8.39
N VAL A 8 17.88 0.41 -8.40
CA VAL A 8 16.69 -0.28 -8.90
C VAL A 8 16.11 -1.05 -7.72
N THR A 9 14.94 -0.63 -7.29
CA THR A 9 14.22 -1.23 -6.18
C THR A 9 13.04 -2.00 -6.75
N GLN A 10 13.02 -3.32 -6.51
CA GLN A 10 11.88 -4.15 -6.87
C GLN A 10 11.08 -4.45 -5.61
N ASN A 11 9.79 -4.13 -5.61
CA ASN A 11 8.93 -4.56 -4.52
C ASN A 11 8.88 -6.09 -4.50
N ASN A 12 9.33 -6.68 -3.39
CA ASN A 12 9.45 -8.12 -3.25
C ASN A 12 8.07 -8.77 -3.30
N VAL A 13 7.77 -9.44 -4.42
CA VAL A 13 6.49 -10.09 -4.68
C VAL A 13 6.16 -11.14 -3.61
N LEU A 14 7.15 -11.91 -3.16
CA LEU A 14 6.94 -12.93 -2.12
C LEU A 14 6.54 -12.29 -0.79
N TRP A 15 7.16 -11.15 -0.46
CA TRP A 15 6.82 -10.42 0.76
C TRP A 15 5.43 -9.79 0.67
N GLY A 16 5.08 -9.21 -0.50
CA GLY A 16 3.73 -8.70 -0.76
C GLY A 16 2.65 -9.79 -0.67
N LEU A 17 2.89 -10.96 -1.26
CA LEU A 17 1.98 -12.12 -1.17
C LEU A 17 1.85 -12.62 0.28
N PHE A 18 2.94 -12.65 1.04
CA PHE A 18 2.91 -12.99 2.46
C PHE A 18 2.03 -12.00 3.26
N MET A 19 2.16 -10.70 3.00
CA MET A 19 1.34 -9.68 3.66
C MET A 19 -0.14 -9.79 3.30
N ILE A 20 -0.46 -10.11 2.05
CA ILE A 20 -1.85 -10.39 1.63
C ILE A 20 -2.43 -11.57 2.42
N LEU A 21 -1.70 -12.69 2.50
CA LEU A 21 -2.11 -13.86 3.28
C LEU A 21 -2.36 -13.52 4.74
N LEU A 22 -1.48 -12.71 5.34
CA LEU A 22 -1.59 -12.28 6.73
C LEU A 22 -2.85 -11.41 6.96
N VAL A 23 -3.15 -10.46 6.06
CA VAL A 23 -4.37 -9.63 6.13
C VAL A 23 -5.63 -10.49 5.99
N LEU A 24 -5.63 -11.47 5.09
CA LEU A 24 -6.75 -12.41 4.94
C LEU A 24 -6.96 -13.25 6.21
N LEU A 25 -5.88 -13.74 6.81
CA LEU A 25 -5.94 -14.54 8.05
C LEU A 25 -6.49 -13.72 9.22
N ILE A 26 -6.02 -12.48 9.40
CA ILE A 26 -6.54 -11.57 10.42
C ILE A 26 -8.03 -11.28 10.18
N SER A 27 -8.43 -11.07 8.93
CA SER A 27 -9.84 -10.84 8.57
C SER A 27 -10.73 -11.99 9.02
N VAL A 28 -10.31 -13.24 8.75
CA VAL A 28 -11.03 -14.45 9.18
C VAL A 28 -11.11 -14.54 10.69
N MET A 29 -10.01 -14.28 11.42
CA MET A 29 -10.02 -14.30 12.89
C MET A 29 -10.96 -13.25 13.48
N VAL A 30 -11.00 -12.05 12.92
CA VAL A 30 -11.91 -10.98 13.36
C VAL A 30 -13.36 -11.38 13.11
N ILE A 31 -13.69 -11.90 11.92
CA ILE A 31 -15.03 -12.41 11.60
C ILE A 31 -15.45 -13.48 12.61
N TYR A 32 -14.58 -14.48 12.83
CA TYR A 32 -14.85 -15.58 13.75
C TYR A 32 -15.05 -15.12 15.20
N GLY A 33 -14.21 -14.19 15.66
CA GLY A 33 -14.31 -13.60 17.00
C GLY A 33 -15.64 -12.86 17.20
N ILE A 34 -16.10 -12.15 16.17
CA ILE A 34 -17.39 -11.45 16.20
C ILE A 34 -18.57 -12.41 16.18
N ILE A 35 -18.53 -13.48 15.37
CA ILE A 35 -19.58 -14.52 15.36
C ILE A 35 -19.70 -15.16 16.74
N THR A 36 -18.58 -15.59 17.32
CA THR A 36 -18.53 -16.19 18.66
C THR A 36 -19.05 -15.22 19.74
N LEU A 37 -18.69 -13.93 19.65
CA LEU A 37 -19.22 -12.89 20.53
C LEU A 37 -20.73 -12.72 20.36
N LEU A 38 -21.24 -12.71 19.13
CA LEU A 38 -22.66 -12.58 18.84
C LEU A 38 -23.47 -13.77 19.34
N GLU A 39 -22.94 -15.00 19.21
CA GLU A 39 -23.55 -16.22 19.74
C GLU A 39 -23.63 -16.19 21.27
N ASN A 40 -22.53 -15.89 21.97
CA ASN A 40 -22.51 -15.71 23.42
C ASN A 40 -23.48 -14.58 23.86
N MET A 41 -23.56 -13.52 23.06
CA MET A 41 -24.52 -12.42 23.21
C MET A 41 -25.92 -12.72 22.68
N ALA A 42 -26.24 -13.90 22.18
CA ALA A 42 -27.61 -14.33 21.92
C ALA A 42 -28.16 -15.06 23.16
N THR A 43 -27.31 -15.81 23.86
CA THR A 43 -27.71 -16.72 24.95
C THR A 43 -28.13 -16.03 26.27
N SER A 44 -27.52 -14.92 26.69
CA SER A 44 -27.85 -14.20 27.96
C SER A 44 -28.90 -13.07 27.90
N ARG A 45 -30.19 -13.36 28.06
CA ARG A 45 -31.31 -12.36 28.06
C ARG A 45 -31.01 -11.05 28.84
N THR A 46 -30.79 -9.90 28.17
CA THR A 46 -31.01 -8.53 28.72
C THR A 46 -30.91 -7.42 27.66
N ASN A 47 -31.67 -6.33 27.88
CA ASN A 47 -31.96 -5.21 26.97
C ASN A 47 -30.78 -4.24 26.67
N LYS A 48 -29.61 -4.39 27.31
CA LYS A 48 -28.38 -3.59 27.03
C LYS A 48 -27.59 -4.08 25.79
N ARG A 49 -28.10 -5.08 25.06
CA ARG A 49 -27.41 -5.77 23.96
C ARG A 49 -27.46 -5.05 22.60
N ALA A 50 -28.48 -4.23 22.32
CA ALA A 50 -28.64 -3.59 21.02
C ALA A 50 -27.48 -2.62 20.69
N GLY A 51 -27.11 -1.76 21.65
CA GLY A 51 -25.98 -0.84 21.49
C GLY A 51 -24.63 -1.56 21.33
N ARG A 52 -24.39 -2.65 22.09
CA ARG A 52 -23.19 -3.49 21.93
C ARG A 52 -23.11 -4.14 20.55
N LYS A 53 -24.24 -4.65 20.03
CA LYS A 53 -24.31 -5.23 18.68
C LYS A 53 -24.02 -4.19 17.59
N GLN A 54 -24.57 -2.97 17.71
CA GLN A 54 -24.27 -1.88 16.77
C GLN A 54 -22.79 -1.47 16.81
N VAL A 55 -22.18 -1.36 17.98
CA VAL A 55 -20.74 -1.03 18.12
C VAL A 55 -19.87 -2.13 17.50
N LEU A 56 -20.19 -3.41 17.75
CA LEU A 56 -19.49 -4.54 17.12
C LEU A 56 -19.65 -4.56 15.60
N MET A 57 -20.84 -4.26 15.10
CA MET A 57 -21.09 -4.15 13.65
C MET A 57 -20.30 -2.98 13.05
N GLY A 58 -20.24 -1.83 13.72
CA GLY A 58 -19.44 -0.68 13.29
C GLY A 58 -17.94 -0.99 13.25
N LEU A 59 -17.42 -1.66 14.29
CA LEU A 59 -16.03 -2.14 14.32
C LEU A 59 -15.75 -3.13 13.20
N PHE A 60 -16.69 -4.03 12.91
CA PHE A 60 -16.58 -4.96 11.79
C PHE A 60 -16.43 -4.24 10.45
N PHE A 61 -17.35 -3.32 10.14
CA PHE A 61 -17.30 -2.55 8.90
C PHE A 61 -16.02 -1.73 8.78
N LEU A 62 -15.57 -1.09 9.88
CA LEU A 62 -14.36 -0.28 9.87
C LEU A 62 -13.11 -1.14 9.62
N THR A 63 -13.05 -2.34 10.23
CA THR A 63 -11.96 -3.30 10.00
C THR A 63 -11.97 -3.82 8.57
N LEU A 64 -13.15 -4.11 8.03
CA LEU A 64 -13.32 -4.66 6.68
C LEU A 64 -12.93 -3.63 5.61
N ILE A 65 -13.36 -2.37 5.78
CA ILE A 65 -12.93 -1.26 4.92
C ILE A 65 -11.41 -1.06 5.01
N GLY A 66 -10.85 -1.05 6.23
CA GLY A 66 -9.40 -0.92 6.42
C GLY A 66 -8.62 -2.02 5.70
N ASN A 67 -9.07 -3.27 5.79
CA ASN A 67 -8.43 -4.39 5.11
C ASN A 67 -8.53 -4.29 3.59
N ILE A 68 -9.66 -3.83 3.04
CA ILE A 68 -9.80 -3.59 1.59
C ILE A 68 -8.80 -2.55 1.10
N VAL A 69 -8.66 -1.43 1.83
CA VAL A 69 -7.70 -0.37 1.46
C VAL A 69 -6.26 -0.89 1.52
N ILE A 70 -5.91 -1.64 2.57
CA ILE A 70 -4.58 -2.24 2.70
C ILE A 70 -4.30 -3.23 1.56
N LEU A 71 -5.27 -4.10 1.24
CA LEU A 71 -5.17 -5.04 0.13
C LEU A 71 -5.00 -4.33 -1.22
N TYR A 72 -5.78 -3.29 -1.47
CA TYR A 72 -5.68 -2.51 -2.71
C TYR A 72 -4.28 -1.90 -2.87
N ASN A 73 -3.75 -1.27 -1.81
CA ASN A 73 -2.41 -0.68 -1.82
C ASN A 73 -1.29 -1.73 -1.97
N LEU A 74 -1.44 -2.90 -1.34
CA LEU A 74 -0.46 -3.99 -1.50
C LEU A 74 -0.47 -4.53 -2.92
N ILE A 75 -1.64 -4.74 -3.50
CA ILE A 75 -1.80 -5.24 -4.88
C ILE A 75 -1.30 -4.21 -5.89
N SER A 76 -1.58 -2.92 -5.70
CA SER A 76 -1.18 -1.87 -6.64
C SER A 76 0.33 -1.63 -6.66
N THR A 77 1.05 -2.05 -5.62
CA THR A 77 2.51 -1.89 -5.49
C THR A 77 3.26 -3.19 -5.73
N LEU A 78 2.55 -4.31 -5.91
CA LEU A 78 3.11 -5.64 -6.11
C LEU A 78 3.72 -5.77 -7.51
N GLY A 79 5.01 -6.10 -7.56
CA GLY A 79 5.72 -6.26 -8.83
C GLY A 79 6.10 -4.96 -9.54
N VAL A 80 5.76 -3.80 -8.97
CA VAL A 80 6.26 -2.51 -9.47
C VAL A 80 7.76 -2.43 -9.18
N THR A 81 8.54 -2.21 -10.21
CA THR A 81 9.98 -1.95 -10.10
C THR A 81 10.19 -0.45 -10.24
N THR A 82 10.74 0.19 -9.22
CA THR A 82 11.07 1.61 -9.27
C THR A 82 12.56 1.77 -9.53
N GLU A 83 12.89 2.55 -10.56
CA GLU A 83 14.26 2.95 -10.85
C GLU A 83 14.47 4.39 -10.40
N ARG A 84 15.42 4.61 -9.48
CA ARG A 84 15.83 5.92 -8.99
C ARG A 84 17.22 6.26 -9.52
N VAL A 85 17.34 7.40 -10.19
CA VAL A 85 18.58 7.86 -10.82
C VAL A 85 18.91 9.26 -10.32
N GLU A 86 20.12 9.42 -9.78
CA GLU A 86 20.67 10.75 -9.51
C GLU A 86 21.56 11.16 -10.68
N ALA A 87 21.26 12.30 -11.28
CA ALA A 87 21.95 12.78 -12.47
C ALA A 87 22.29 14.27 -12.38
N LEU A 88 23.25 14.70 -13.21
CA LEU A 88 23.58 16.11 -13.37
C LEU A 88 22.76 16.74 -14.50
N GLN A 89 22.06 17.83 -14.19
CA GLN A 89 21.31 18.66 -15.14
C GLN A 89 22.30 19.52 -15.93
N MET A 90 22.80 18.99 -17.06
CA MET A 90 23.79 19.65 -17.92
C MET A 90 23.22 20.16 -19.26
N ILE A 91 21.91 20.08 -19.47
CA ILE A 91 21.27 20.30 -20.78
C ILE A 91 20.10 21.27 -20.66
N GLU A 92 19.91 22.14 -21.66
CA GLU A 92 18.89 23.19 -21.69
C GLU A 92 17.46 22.64 -21.76
N ASN A 93 17.26 21.49 -22.43
CA ASN A 93 15.96 20.81 -22.57
C ASN A 93 15.84 19.55 -21.68
N PHE A 94 16.53 19.54 -20.53
CA PHE A 94 16.59 18.38 -19.65
C PHE A 94 15.19 17.85 -19.28
N ASP A 95 14.27 18.72 -18.88
CA ASP A 95 12.94 18.31 -18.40
C ASP A 95 12.10 17.61 -19.48
N GLU A 96 12.24 18.03 -20.74
CA GLU A 96 11.54 17.42 -21.88
C GLU A 96 12.12 16.03 -22.19
N GLU A 97 13.45 15.91 -22.22
CA GLU A 97 14.13 14.65 -22.54
C GLU A 97 13.88 13.56 -21.48
N ILE A 98 13.81 13.96 -20.22
CA ILE A 98 13.60 13.07 -19.07
C ILE A 98 12.16 12.54 -19.08
N LYS A 99 11.21 13.43 -19.36
CA LYS A 99 9.79 13.09 -19.49
C LYS A 99 9.54 12.15 -20.67
N ASP A 100 10.19 12.38 -21.81
CA ASP A 100 10.12 11.48 -22.96
C ASP A 100 10.68 10.08 -22.67
N ARG A 101 11.64 9.98 -21.75
CA ARG A 101 12.18 8.70 -21.26
C ARG A 101 11.35 8.07 -20.13
N GLY A 102 10.25 8.70 -19.73
CA GLY A 102 9.34 8.23 -18.70
C GLY A 102 9.85 8.40 -17.27
N TYR A 103 10.83 9.28 -17.06
CA TYR A 103 11.31 9.65 -15.72
C TYR A 103 10.55 10.88 -15.20
N GLU A 104 10.25 10.89 -13.92
CA GLU A 104 9.74 12.03 -13.18
C GLU A 104 10.84 12.63 -12.30
N VAL A 105 10.89 13.96 -12.21
CA VAL A 105 11.83 14.66 -11.34
C VAL A 105 11.23 14.76 -9.94
N VAL A 106 11.84 14.06 -8.99
CA VAL A 106 11.34 13.94 -7.61
C VAL A 106 12.03 14.93 -6.68
N GLU A 107 13.28 15.27 -6.98
CA GLU A 107 14.07 16.19 -6.17
C GLU A 107 15.11 16.94 -7.01
N ARG A 108 15.37 18.21 -6.69
CA ARG A 108 16.48 19.00 -7.26
C ARG A 108 17.35 19.58 -6.16
N ARG A 109 18.65 19.32 -6.25
CA ARG A 109 19.70 19.78 -5.34
C ARG A 109 20.79 20.50 -6.14
N GLY A 110 20.53 21.76 -6.49
CA GLY A 110 21.42 22.53 -7.36
C GLY A 110 21.48 21.92 -8.76
N GLU A 111 22.68 21.50 -9.19
CA GLU A 111 22.90 20.84 -10.48
C GLU A 111 22.53 19.34 -10.46
N ILE A 112 22.36 18.74 -9.28
CA ILE A 112 21.97 17.34 -9.13
C ILE A 112 20.45 17.24 -9.12
N VAL A 113 19.93 16.31 -9.89
CA VAL A 113 18.49 16.03 -10.01
C VAL A 113 18.26 14.55 -9.78
N VAL A 114 17.26 14.25 -8.96
CA VAL A 114 16.81 12.90 -8.65
C VAL A 114 15.61 12.61 -9.52
N LEU A 115 15.69 11.49 -10.22
CA LEU A 115 14.71 11.01 -11.17
C LEU A 115 14.16 9.67 -10.68
N GLU A 116 12.86 9.47 -10.79
CA GLU A 116 12.23 8.17 -10.56
C GLU A 116 11.42 7.75 -11.78
N ARG A 117 11.43 6.44 -12.06
CA ARG A 117 10.59 5.83 -13.09
C ARG A 117 10.03 4.53 -12.55
N GLU A 118 8.72 4.35 -12.72
CA GLU A 118 8.08 3.05 -12.53
C GLU A 118 8.25 2.21 -13.79
N ILE A 119 8.75 0.99 -13.61
CA ILE A 119 8.89 -0.02 -14.64
C ILE A 119 7.80 -1.07 -14.36
N TRP A 120 6.77 -1.02 -15.19
CA TRP A 120 5.74 -2.05 -15.29
C TRP A 120 6.27 -3.11 -16.27
N GLU A 121 6.65 -4.29 -15.75
CA GLU A 121 7.00 -5.46 -16.59
C GLU A 121 5.75 -6.17 -17.12
#